data_AF-A0A365MSY2-F1
#
_entry.id   AF-A0A365MSY2-F1
#
_cell.length_a   1.000
_cell.length_b   1.000
_cell.length_c   1.000
_cell.angle_alpha   90.00
_cell.angle_beta   90.00
_cell.angle_gamma   90.00
#
_symmetry.space_group_name_H-M   'P 1'
#
loop_
_entity.id
_entity.type
_entity.pdbx_description
1 polymer ?
#
loop_
_entity_poly.entity_id
_entity_poly.type
_entity_poly.pdbx_seq_one_letter_code
_entity_poly.pdbx_strand_id
1 'polypeptide(L)' 'MAKYLSCMKKVRGLNDEECRDLAKAYLSCRMDRNLMARDEFKNLGFTESPPPSAVKATLEGDKGAKG' A
#
# COMPACT_ATOMS: atom_id res chain seq x y z
N MET A 1 10.28 -13.77 -6.16
CA MET A 1 9.90 -12.64 -7.05
C MET A 1 8.71 -12.94 -7.97
N ALA A 2 8.61 -14.11 -8.62
CA ALA A 2 7.54 -14.36 -9.61
C ALA A 2 6.10 -14.29 -9.06
N LYS A 3 5.88 -14.56 -7.76
CA LYS A 3 4.55 -14.56 -7.13
C LYS A 3 3.78 -13.25 -7.33
N TYR A 4 4.44 -12.10 -7.15
CA TYR A 4 3.82 -10.79 -7.38
C TYR A 4 3.39 -10.61 -8.85
N LEU A 5 4.29 -10.90 -9.79
CA LEU A 5 3.99 -10.79 -11.23
C LEU A 5 2.87 -11.76 -11.66
N SER A 6 2.82 -12.96 -11.08
CA SER A 6 1.73 -13.90 -11.28
C SER A 6 0.43 -13.40 -10.70
N CYS A 7 0.45 -12.78 -9.52
CA CYS A 7 -0.71 -12.17 -8.89
C CYS A 7 -1.27 -11.05 -9.77
N MET A 8 -0.43 -10.10 -10.19
CA MET A 8 -0.79 -9.00 -11.10
C MET A 8 -1.44 -9.49 -12.40
N LYS A 9 -0.96 -10.59 -12.96
CA LYS A 9 -1.57 -11.20 -14.16
C LYS A 9 -2.97 -11.77 -13.88
N LYS A 10 -3.18 -12.40 -12.71
CA LYS A 10 -4.48 -12.98 -12.32
C LYS A 10 -5.54 -11.89 -12.11
N VAL A 11 -5.17 -10.83 -11.39
CA VAL A 11 -6.05 -9.69 -11.09
C VAL A 11 -6.14 -8.68 -12.24
N ARG A 12 -5.63 -9.03 -13.42
CA ARG A 12 -5.65 -8.20 -14.64
C ARG A 12 -5.08 -6.78 -14.43
N GLY A 13 -4.06 -6.68 -13.59
CA GLY A 13 -3.39 -5.40 -13.28
C GLY A 13 -4.09 -4.54 -12.23
N LEU A 14 -5.17 -5.01 -11.62
CA LEU A 14 -5.80 -4.34 -10.48
C LEU A 14 -4.90 -4.50 -9.25
N ASN A 15 -4.62 -3.40 -8.54
CA ASN A 15 -3.81 -3.45 -7.32
C ASN A 15 -4.66 -3.88 -6.12
N ASP A 16 -5.20 -5.10 -6.17
CA ASP A 16 -6.00 -5.68 -5.10
C ASP A 16 -5.13 -5.98 -3.87
N GLU A 17 -5.77 -5.96 -2.70
CA GLU A 17 -5.17 -6.27 -1.39
C GLU A 17 -4.44 -7.63 -1.42
N GLU A 18 -4.93 -8.61 -2.18
CA GLU A 18 -4.30 -9.93 -2.36
C GLU A 18 -2.86 -9.85 -2.90
N CYS A 19 -2.57 -8.86 -3.75
CA CYS A 19 -1.23 -8.67 -4.31
C CYS A 19 -0.36 -7.69 -3.51
N ARG A 20 -0.92 -6.99 -2.52
CA ARG A 20 -0.24 -5.91 -1.79
C ARG A 20 0.96 -6.42 -1.01
N ASP A 21 0.83 -7.48 -0.23
CA ASP A 21 1.96 -8.06 0.52
C ASP A 21 3.06 -8.58 -0.41
N LEU A 22 2.66 -9.17 -1.54
CA LEU A 22 3.58 -9.63 -2.57
C LEU A 22 4.31 -8.45 -3.24
N ALA A 23 3.63 -7.32 -3.43
CA ALA A 23 4.21 -6.10 -3.98
C ALA A 23 5.25 -5.52 -3.02
N LYS A 24 4.99 -5.50 -1.70
CA LYS A 24 5.94 -5.01 -0.68
C LYS A 24 7.25 -5.77 -0.74
N ALA A 25 7.19 -7.11 -0.73
CA ALA A 25 8.37 -7.97 -0.83
C ALA A 25 9.10 -7.82 -2.18
N TYR A 26 8.35 -7.65 -3.27
CA TYR A 26 8.92 -7.45 -4.61
C TYR A 26 9.69 -6.12 -4.71
N LEU A 27 9.10 -5.02 -4.23
CA LEU A 27 9.72 -3.70 -4.24
C LEU A 27 10.96 -3.64 -3.34
N SER A 28 10.93 -4.24 -2.14
CA SER A 28 12.12 -4.38 -1.29
C SER A 28 13.29 -5.00 -2.05
N CYS A 29 13.04 -6.14 -2.69
CA CYS A 29 14.08 -6.84 -3.44
C CYS A 29 14.64 -6.02 -4.61
N ARG A 30 13.81 -5.22 -5.28
CA ARG A 30 14.30 -4.32 -6.35
C ARG A 30 15.19 -3.21 -5.79
N MET A 31 14.80 -2.63 -4.66
CA MET A 31 15.60 -1.61 -3.98
C MET A 31 16.93 -2.20 -3.49
N ASP A 32 16.92 -3.38 -2.89
CA ASP A 32 18.13 -4.05 -2.38
C ASP A 32 19.11 -4.44 -3.48
N ARG A 33 18.59 -4.76 -4.67
CA ARG A 33 19.40 -5.10 -5.85
C ARG A 33 19.77 -3.89 -6.70
N ASN A 34 19.50 -2.67 -6.24
CA ASN A 34 19.73 -1.42 -7.00
C ASN A 34 19.03 -1.41 -8.37
N LEU A 35 17.89 -2.09 -8.49
CA LEU A 35 17.02 -2.10 -9.69
C LEU A 35 15.89 -1.06 -9.60
N MET A 36 15.86 -0.30 -8.52
CA MET A 36 14.94 0.79 -8.22
C MET A 36 15.59 1.68 -7.15
N ALA A 37 15.31 2.99 -7.20
CA ALA A 37 15.70 3.90 -6.12
C ALA A 37 15.06 3.48 -4.80
N ARG A 38 15.81 3.62 -3.69
CA ARG A 38 15.26 3.36 -2.36
C ARG A 38 14.24 4.43 -2.00
N ASP A 39 13.09 3.99 -1.51
CA ASP A 39 12.02 4.84 -1.01
C ASP A 39 11.31 4.15 0.17
N GLU A 40 10.58 4.93 0.94
CA GLU A 40 9.77 4.44 2.04
C GLU A 40 8.45 3.86 1.54
N PHE A 41 8.02 2.73 2.08
CA PHE A 41 6.79 2.06 1.70
C PHE A 41 5.53 2.94 1.81
N LYS A 42 5.51 3.89 2.77
CA LYS A 42 4.43 4.87 2.92
C LYS A 42 4.26 5.77 1.68
N ASN A 43 5.36 6.11 1.01
CA ASN A 43 5.36 6.93 -0.21
C ASN A 43 4.95 6.12 -1.44
N LEU A 44 5.11 4.79 -1.37
CA LEU A 44 4.72 3.83 -2.41
C LEU A 44 3.29 3.31 -2.24
N GLY A 45 2.48 3.97 -1.41
CA GLY A 45 1.07 3.63 -1.19
C GLY A 45 0.83 2.49 -0.18
N PHE A 46 1.86 2.04 0.54
CA PHE A 46 1.69 1.08 1.64
C PHE A 46 1.49 1.83 2.96
N THR A 47 0.28 2.28 3.19
CA THR A 47 -0.16 2.64 4.54
C THR A 47 -0.48 1.38 5.32
N GLU A 48 -0.02 1.30 6.57
CA GLU A 48 -0.60 0.36 7.52
C GLU A 48 -2.04 0.83 7.76
N SER A 49 -3.00 -0.08 7.61
CA SER A 49 -4.35 0.18 8.12
C SER A 49 -4.19 0.54 9.59
N PRO A 50 -4.74 1.69 10.06
CA PRO A 50 -4.70 2.01 11.47
C PRO A 50 -5.23 0.81 12.26
N PRO A 51 -4.62 0.46 13.41
CA PRO A 51 -5.20 -0.57 14.27
C PRO A 51 -6.67 -0.23 14.51
N PRO A 52 -7.56 -1.20 14.70
CA PRO A 52 -9.00 -0.96 14.85
C PRO A 52 -9.36 0.08 15.95
N SER A 53 -8.42 0.37 16.85
CA SER A 53 -8.50 1.41 17.88
C SER A 53 -8.32 2.85 17.38
N ALA A 54 -7.77 3.10 16.19
CA ALA A 54 -7.48 4.45 15.67
C ALA A 54 -8.52 4.97 14.65
N VAL A 55 -9.47 4.13 14.22
CA VAL A 55 -10.56 4.55 13.30
C VAL A 55 -11.60 5.44 14.00
N LYS A 56 -11.68 5.43 15.34
CA LYS A 56 -12.62 6.29 16.09
C LYS A 56 -12.23 7.77 16.14
N ALA A 57 -10.99 8.14 15.84
CA ALA A 57 -10.51 9.51 16.04
C ALA A 57 -10.64 10.43 14.81
N THR A 58 -10.97 9.91 13.63
CA THR A 58 -10.91 10.70 12.37
C THR A 58 -12.26 10.99 11.72
N LEU A 59 -13.39 10.59 12.32
CA LEU A 59 -14.73 10.87 11.76
C LEU A 59 -15.49 11.99 12.49
N GLU A 60 -14.98 12.51 13.61
CA GLU A 60 -15.57 13.66 14.32
C GLU A 60 -14.76 14.93 14.02
N GLY A 61 -14.85 15.44 12.79
CA GLY A 61 -14.10 16.63 12.37
C GLY A 61 -14.64 17.40 11.16
N ASP A 62 -15.76 17.00 10.57
CA ASP A 62 -16.40 17.77 9.49
C ASP A 62 -17.88 18.00 9.79
N LYS A 63 -18.15 19.00 10.64
CA LYS A 63 -19.45 19.66 10.71
C LYS A 63 -19.25 21.09 11.21
N GLY A 64 -19.12 22.05 10.28
CA GLY A 64 -18.96 23.44 10.66
C GLY A 64 -18.94 24.45 9.51
N ALA A 65 -20.13 24.91 9.13
CA ALA A 65 -20.46 26.26 8.65
C ALA A 65 -19.83 26.77 7.32
N LYS A 66 -20.64 26.73 6.25
CA LYS A 66 -20.68 27.85 5.29
C LYS A 66 -21.76 28.82 5.76
N GLY A 67 -21.36 30.08 5.98
CA GLY A 67 -22.26 31.23 6.11
C GLY A 67 -22.69 31.78 4.77
#